data_AF-A0AAV3BA80-F1
#
_entry.id   AF-A0AAV3BA80-F1
#
_cell.length_a   1.000
_cell.length_b   1.000
_cell.length_c   1.000
_cell.angle_alpha   90.00
_cell.angle_beta   90.00
_cell.angle_gamma   90.00
#
_symmetry.space_group_name_H-M   'P 1'
#
loop_
_entity.id
_entity.type
_entity.pdbx_description
1 polymer ?
#
loop_
_entity_poly.entity_id
_entity_poly.type
_entity_poly.pdbx_seq_one_letter_code
_entity_poly.pdbx_strand_id
1 'polypeptide(L)'
;MDRLQDRVKLERPVIRLDQSGENVIVETLNHEIYHAKYVISAIPPGLTTKIHFNPELPATRNQLIQRLPMGSVIKTMMYYKEAFWRKMGYCGCMMIEEEETPIGFTLDDTKPDGSAPAIIGFILSRKASQLANLNKEERKRKICEYYSKVMGTEEALHPVHYEEKDWCKEQYSGGCYTAYFPPGIMTQFGSVIRTPVGRLYFAGTETATEWSGYMEGAIQAGERAAREVMCKMGLIGEDQIWVPEPESEDVPALPITTTFLERNLPSAQGLLRLFGYSAFFATVAAGVIAFRRGYVAFNSNFK
;
A
#
# COMPACT_ATOMS: atom_id res chain seq x y z
N MET A 1 20.40 0.27 14.52
CA MET A 1 21.08 0.90 15.68
C MET A 1 22.58 0.90 15.47
N ASP A 2 23.17 -0.23 15.12
CA ASP A 2 24.63 -0.46 15.17
C ASP A 2 25.49 0.54 14.39
N ARG A 3 25.06 0.99 13.20
CA ARG A 3 25.80 2.00 12.39
C ARG A 3 25.65 3.44 12.91
N LEU A 4 24.54 3.76 13.57
CA LEU A 4 24.23 5.11 14.06
C LEU A 4 24.46 5.26 15.56
N GLN A 5 24.66 4.16 16.27
CA GLN A 5 25.01 4.07 17.68
C GLN A 5 24.12 4.99 18.54
N ASP A 6 24.74 5.86 19.33
CA ASP A 6 24.11 6.78 20.26
C ASP A 6 23.39 7.95 19.57
N ARG A 7 23.49 8.11 18.25
CA ARG A 7 22.75 9.14 17.50
C ARG A 7 21.25 8.84 17.40
N VAL A 8 20.84 7.58 17.61
CA VAL A 8 19.43 7.19 17.68
C VAL A 8 18.96 7.31 19.13
N LYS A 9 17.98 8.20 19.36
CA LYS A 9 17.39 8.42 20.69
C LYS A 9 15.99 7.80 20.74
N LEU A 10 15.87 6.63 21.36
CA LEU A 10 14.57 5.96 21.59
C LEU A 10 13.75 6.69 22.65
N GLU A 11 12.43 6.51 22.64
CA GLU A 11 11.53 7.13 23.64
C GLU A 11 11.62 8.67 23.68
N ARG A 12 11.94 9.29 22.53
CA ARG A 12 11.95 10.75 22.34
C ARG A 12 10.86 11.19 21.35
N PRO A 13 9.57 11.11 21.69
CA PRO A 13 8.51 11.66 20.85
C PRO A 13 8.72 13.18 20.72
N VAL A 14 8.87 13.68 19.50
CA VAL A 14 8.97 15.13 19.23
C VAL A 14 7.60 15.77 19.44
N ILE A 15 7.56 16.86 20.20
CA ILE A 15 6.32 17.60 20.51
C ILE A 15 6.33 19.04 19.99
N ARG A 16 7.50 19.64 19.76
CA ARG A 16 7.61 21.01 19.25
C ARG A 16 8.81 21.19 18.33
N LEU A 17 8.62 21.98 17.29
CA LEU A 17 9.65 22.42 16.35
C LEU A 17 9.61 23.95 16.21
N ASP A 18 10.69 24.63 16.59
CA ASP A 18 10.83 26.09 16.48
C ASP A 18 11.98 26.46 15.54
N GLN A 19 11.67 27.16 14.46
CA GLN A 19 12.63 27.59 13.44
C GLN A 19 12.82 29.11 13.39
N SER A 20 12.32 29.87 14.38
CA SER A 20 12.35 31.34 14.41
C SER A 20 13.75 31.94 14.66
N GLY A 21 14.64 31.16 15.28
CA GLY A 21 16.02 31.57 15.57
C GLY A 21 17.05 31.10 14.53
N GLU A 22 18.33 31.30 14.83
CA GLU A 22 19.44 30.88 13.95
C GLU A 22 19.52 29.36 13.77
N ASN A 23 19.13 28.57 14.78
CA ASN A 23 19.03 27.11 14.70
C ASN A 23 17.57 26.68 14.89
N VAL A 24 17.22 25.52 14.34
CA VAL A 24 15.97 24.83 14.65
C VAL A 24 16.08 24.19 16.03
N ILE A 25 15.10 24.44 16.88
CA ILE A 25 14.96 23.85 18.21
C ILE A 25 13.92 22.74 18.13
N VAL A 26 14.28 21.53 18.55
CA VAL A 26 13.40 20.36 18.62
C VAL A 26 13.21 19.99 20.09
N GLU A 27 11.97 20.01 20.56
CA GLU A 27 11.62 19.60 21.92
C GLU A 27 10.92 18.23 21.89
N THR A 28 11.29 17.37 22.83
CA THR A 28 10.71 16.05 23.01
C THR A 28 9.79 15.99 24.23
N LEU A 29 8.93 14.98 24.29
CA LEU A 29 7.96 14.79 25.38
C LEU A 29 8.61 14.67 26.76
N ASN A 30 9.85 14.16 26.83
CA ASN A 30 10.64 14.08 28.06
C ASN A 30 11.47 15.35 28.33
N HIS A 31 11.13 16.47 27.70
CA HIS A 31 11.75 17.79 27.88
C HIS A 31 13.23 17.88 27.50
N GLU A 32 13.71 16.99 26.63
CA GLU A 32 15.02 17.15 26.02
C GLU A 32 14.93 18.14 24.85
N ILE A 33 15.98 18.95 24.70
CA ILE A 33 16.08 19.97 23.66
C ILE A 33 17.26 19.62 22.75
N TYR A 34 16.98 19.61 21.45
CA TYR A 34 17.98 19.41 20.41
C TYR A 34 18.05 20.64 19.51
N HIS A 35 19.27 21.00 19.11
CA HIS A 35 19.52 22.09 18.17
C HIS A 35 20.05 21.52 16.85
N ALA A 36 19.47 21.95 15.73
CA ALA A 36 19.86 21.50 14.41
C ALA A 36 19.81 22.64 13.38
N LYS A 37 20.60 22.53 12.31
CA LYS A 37 20.51 23.45 11.17
C LYS A 37 19.29 23.15 10.30
N TYR A 38 18.94 21.88 10.15
CA TYR A 38 17.81 21.39 9.35
C TYR A 38 17.14 20.22 10.07
N VAL A 39 15.87 19.98 9.76
CA VAL A 39 15.08 18.86 10.28
C VAL A 39 14.46 18.11 9.11
N ILE A 40 14.46 16.78 9.18
CA ILE A 40 13.70 15.91 8.28
C ILE A 40 12.57 15.28 9.09
N SER A 41 11.33 15.54 8.70
CA SER A 41 10.18 14.78 9.21
C SER A 41 10.05 13.50 8.40
N ALA A 42 10.25 12.36 9.07
CA ALA A 42 10.14 11.01 8.49
C ALA A 42 8.99 10.20 9.12
N ILE A 43 7.96 10.89 9.60
CA ILE A 43 6.75 10.29 10.18
C ILE A 43 5.55 10.43 9.22
N PRO A 44 4.53 9.57 9.30
CA PRO A 44 3.31 9.70 8.51
C PRO A 44 2.67 11.09 8.61
N PRO A 45 2.05 11.62 7.54
CA PRO A 45 1.45 12.96 7.54
C PRO A 45 0.50 13.20 8.71
N GLY A 46 -0.37 12.24 9.03
CA GLY A 46 -1.31 12.33 10.16
C GLY A 46 -0.61 12.54 11.52
N LEU A 47 0.58 11.97 11.72
CA LEU A 47 1.33 12.14 12.98
C LEU A 47 2.05 13.49 13.05
N THR A 48 2.24 14.17 11.93
CA THR A 48 2.78 15.53 11.91
C THR A 48 1.88 16.50 12.67
N THR A 49 0.57 16.19 12.81
CA THR A 49 -0.37 16.98 13.62
C THR A 49 -0.06 16.96 15.13
N LYS A 50 0.75 16.01 15.61
CA LYS A 50 1.16 15.89 17.02
C LYS A 50 2.30 16.83 17.41
N ILE A 51 2.86 17.56 16.45
CA ILE A 51 3.98 18.48 16.67
C ILE A 51 3.48 19.92 16.61
N HIS A 52 3.83 20.73 17.60
CA HIS A 52 3.59 22.16 17.61
C HIS A 52 4.69 22.89 16.83
N PHE A 53 4.33 23.69 15.83
CA PHE A 53 5.28 24.39 14.96
C PHE A 53 5.33 25.89 15.28
N ASN A 54 6.54 26.45 15.33
CA ASN A 54 6.79 27.89 15.39
C ASN A 54 7.84 28.31 14.32
N PRO A 55 7.52 29.18 13.35
CA PRO A 55 6.17 29.66 13.02
C PRO A 55 5.25 28.50 12.59
N GLU A 56 3.95 28.77 12.51
CA GLU A 56 2.96 27.79 12.06
C GLU A 56 3.26 27.26 10.64
N LEU A 57 2.84 26.03 10.36
CA LEU A 57 2.90 25.49 9.00
C LEU A 57 1.97 26.31 8.07
N PRO A 58 2.32 26.48 6.79
CA PRO A 58 1.41 27.08 5.81
C PRO A 58 0.04 26.40 5.82
N ALA A 59 -1.03 27.18 5.65
CA ALA A 59 -2.40 26.68 5.76
C ALA A 59 -2.66 25.45 4.87
N THR A 60 -2.14 25.43 3.65
CA THR A 60 -2.24 24.29 2.72
C THR A 60 -1.63 23.01 3.30
N ARG A 61 -0.46 23.11 3.94
CA ARG A 61 0.18 21.98 4.61
C ARG A 61 -0.60 21.55 5.85
N ASN A 62 -1.06 22.50 6.65
CA ASN A 62 -1.87 22.21 7.83
C ASN A 62 -3.17 21.47 7.46
N GLN A 63 -3.82 21.86 6.36
CA GLN A 63 -5.00 21.16 5.85
C GLN A 63 -4.68 19.75 5.33
N LEU A 64 -3.54 19.56 4.65
CA LEU A 64 -3.10 18.26 4.12
C LEU A 64 -2.90 17.23 5.25
N ILE A 65 -2.10 17.57 6.26
CA ILE A 65 -1.70 16.61 7.31
C ILE A 65 -2.89 16.12 8.15
N GLN A 66 -3.98 16.88 8.19
CA GLN A 66 -5.23 16.50 8.87
C GLN A 66 -6.18 15.65 8.01
N ARG A 67 -5.91 15.52 6.70
CA ARG A 67 -6.82 14.89 5.71
C ARG A 67 -6.25 13.64 5.06
N LEU A 68 -5.15 13.12 5.61
CA LEU A 68 -4.50 11.89 5.19
C LEU A 68 -4.57 10.84 6.30
N PRO A 69 -5.75 10.23 6.50
CA PRO A 69 -5.90 9.12 7.44
C PRO A 69 -5.07 7.90 7.00
N MET A 70 -4.65 7.09 7.96
CA MET A 70 -4.00 5.81 7.71
C MET A 70 -5.02 4.71 7.39
N GLY A 71 -4.60 3.72 6.61
CA GLY A 71 -5.36 2.48 6.42
C GLY A 71 -5.55 1.69 7.72
N SER A 72 -6.51 0.77 7.73
CA SER A 72 -6.79 -0.11 8.87
C SER A 72 -6.46 -1.56 8.55
N VAL A 73 -5.61 -2.18 9.37
CA VAL A 73 -5.23 -3.59 9.20
C VAL A 73 -4.87 -4.23 10.54
N ILE A 74 -5.37 -5.45 10.74
CA ILE A 74 -4.83 -6.37 11.74
C ILE A 74 -4.10 -7.47 10.97
N LYS A 75 -2.79 -7.58 11.20
CA LYS A 75 -1.94 -8.62 10.61
C LYS A 75 -1.93 -9.81 11.56
N THR A 76 -2.23 -10.99 11.05
CA THR A 76 -2.38 -12.23 11.84
C THR A 76 -1.42 -13.30 11.33
N MET A 77 -0.89 -14.12 12.23
CA MET A 77 0.00 -15.23 11.93
C MET A 77 -0.48 -16.46 12.68
N MET A 78 -1.00 -17.43 11.94
CA MET A 78 -1.51 -18.68 12.47
C MET A 78 -0.49 -19.79 12.23
N TYR A 79 0.06 -20.36 13.30
CA TYR A 79 1.10 -21.38 13.21
C TYR A 79 0.52 -22.79 13.37
N TYR A 80 1.06 -23.73 12.62
CA TYR A 80 0.67 -25.13 12.63
C TYR A 80 1.89 -26.03 12.83
N LYS A 81 1.63 -27.28 13.20
CA LYS A 81 2.68 -28.30 13.33
C LYS A 81 3.33 -28.61 11.98
N GLU A 82 2.54 -28.61 10.92
CA GLU A 82 2.97 -28.92 9.56
C GLU A 82 2.30 -27.95 8.58
N ALA A 83 2.95 -27.68 7.44
CA ALA A 83 2.37 -26.94 6.32
C ALA A 83 1.42 -27.84 5.52
N PHE A 84 0.35 -28.33 6.17
CA PHE A 84 -0.55 -29.35 5.62
C PHE A 84 -1.18 -28.92 4.29
N TRP A 85 -1.42 -27.61 4.10
CA TRP A 85 -1.93 -27.05 2.84
C TRP A 85 -1.06 -27.43 1.63
N ARG A 86 0.27 -27.53 1.80
CA ARG A 86 1.17 -27.94 0.72
C ARG A 86 0.95 -29.39 0.28
N LYS A 87 0.63 -30.30 1.22
CA LYS A 87 0.30 -31.70 0.92
C LYS A 87 -1.02 -31.83 0.14
N MET A 88 -1.89 -30.83 0.27
CA MET A 88 -3.16 -30.72 -0.45
C MET A 88 -3.02 -30.03 -1.82
N GLY A 89 -1.80 -29.62 -2.19
CA GLY A 89 -1.54 -28.90 -3.44
C GLY A 89 -1.79 -27.39 -3.37
N TYR A 90 -1.98 -26.82 -2.18
CA TYR A 90 -2.13 -25.39 -1.99
C TYR A 90 -0.82 -24.72 -1.59
N CYS A 91 -0.58 -23.50 -2.11
CA CYS A 91 0.60 -22.70 -1.75
C CYS A 91 0.40 -21.84 -0.49
N GLY A 92 -0.77 -21.89 0.16
CA GLY A 92 -1.11 -21.06 1.31
C GLY A 92 -1.58 -19.63 0.97
N CYS A 93 -1.60 -19.27 -0.32
CA CYS A 93 -2.26 -18.05 -0.77
C CYS A 93 -3.76 -18.28 -0.96
N MET A 94 -4.59 -17.49 -0.27
CA MET A 94 -6.04 -17.52 -0.41
C MET A 94 -6.56 -16.09 -0.57
N MET A 95 -7.35 -15.86 -1.62
CA MET A 95 -8.18 -14.66 -1.81
C MET A 95 -9.60 -15.03 -1.40
N ILE A 96 -10.11 -14.38 -0.36
CA ILE A 96 -11.37 -14.75 0.27
C ILE A 96 -12.36 -13.58 0.12
N GLU A 97 -13.30 -13.73 -0.82
CA GLU A 97 -14.28 -12.71 -1.20
C GLU A 97 -15.66 -12.96 -0.57
N GLU A 98 -15.71 -13.15 0.76
CA GLU A 98 -16.98 -13.29 1.50
C GLU A 98 -17.03 -12.23 2.61
N GLU A 99 -18.12 -11.47 2.68
CA GLU A 99 -18.25 -10.33 3.61
C GLU A 99 -18.11 -10.78 5.08
N GLU A 100 -18.61 -11.96 5.41
CA GLU A 100 -18.61 -12.50 6.78
C GLU A 100 -17.22 -12.98 7.25
N THR A 101 -16.27 -13.18 6.32
CA THR A 101 -14.92 -13.66 6.66
C THR A 101 -14.07 -12.57 7.31
N PRO A 102 -13.32 -12.86 8.39
CA PRO A 102 -12.36 -11.92 8.96
C PRO A 102 -11.23 -11.54 8.01
N ILE A 103 -10.74 -12.50 7.23
CA ILE A 103 -9.52 -12.39 6.42
C ILE A 103 -9.90 -12.25 4.95
N GLY A 104 -9.35 -11.24 4.26
CA GLY A 104 -9.53 -11.07 2.82
C GLY A 104 -8.41 -11.70 1.98
N PHE A 105 -7.20 -11.79 2.53
CA PHE A 105 -6.02 -12.26 1.83
C PHE A 105 -5.06 -12.98 2.78
N THR A 106 -4.40 -14.04 2.30
CA THR A 106 -3.39 -14.78 3.03
C THR A 106 -2.19 -15.15 2.16
N LEU A 107 -1.07 -15.47 2.83
CA LEU A 107 0.10 -16.08 2.24
C LEU A 107 0.65 -17.15 3.19
N ASP A 108 1.50 -18.03 2.66
CA ASP A 108 2.35 -18.90 3.46
C ASP A 108 3.50 -18.10 4.07
N ASP A 109 3.68 -18.19 5.39
CA ASP A 109 4.73 -17.53 6.18
C ASP A 109 5.65 -18.55 6.89
N THR A 110 5.62 -19.80 6.42
CA THR A 110 6.58 -20.85 6.79
C THR A 110 7.98 -20.35 6.48
N LYS A 111 8.93 -20.60 7.39
CA LYS A 111 10.30 -20.14 7.21
C LYS A 111 10.96 -20.85 6.02
N PRO A 112 12.00 -20.26 5.40
CA PRO A 112 12.63 -20.82 4.20
C PRO A 112 13.19 -22.23 4.39
N ASP A 113 13.59 -22.59 5.61
CA ASP A 113 14.06 -23.93 5.99
C ASP A 113 12.93 -24.94 6.25
N GLY A 114 11.67 -24.53 6.07
CA GLY A 114 10.48 -25.33 6.33
C GLY A 114 10.02 -25.33 7.79
N SER A 115 10.75 -24.68 8.68
CA SER A 115 10.38 -24.57 10.10
C SER A 115 9.24 -23.55 10.31
N ALA A 116 8.58 -23.67 11.46
CA ALA A 116 7.45 -22.83 11.88
C ALA A 116 6.39 -22.62 10.77
N PRO A 117 5.70 -23.69 10.30
CA PRO A 117 4.62 -23.57 9.34
C PRO A 117 3.58 -22.56 9.78
N ALA A 118 3.30 -21.57 8.93
CA ALA A 118 2.38 -20.51 9.28
C ALA A 118 1.60 -19.99 8.07
N ILE A 119 0.37 -19.56 8.31
CA ILE A 119 -0.40 -18.74 7.38
C ILE A 119 -0.47 -17.33 7.94
N ILE A 120 -0.02 -16.38 7.15
CA ILE A 120 -0.20 -14.95 7.43
C ILE A 120 -1.51 -14.50 6.79
N GLY A 121 -2.29 -13.71 7.53
CA GLY A 121 -3.57 -13.23 7.08
C GLY A 121 -3.81 -11.77 7.44
N PHE A 122 -4.56 -11.07 6.59
CA PHE A 122 -4.88 -9.66 6.78
C PHE A 122 -6.38 -9.45 6.99
N ILE A 123 -6.73 -8.92 8.15
CA ILE A 123 -8.04 -8.33 8.41
C ILE A 123 -7.98 -6.89 7.93
N LEU A 124 -8.70 -6.54 6.88
CA LEU A 124 -8.53 -5.28 6.14
C LEU A 124 -9.70 -4.30 6.35
N SER A 125 -9.38 -3.01 6.31
CA SER A 125 -10.35 -1.92 6.18
C SER A 125 -11.43 -1.98 7.28
N ARG A 126 -12.71 -1.91 6.92
CA ARG A 126 -13.84 -1.92 7.86
C ARG A 126 -13.84 -3.16 8.77
N LYS A 127 -13.39 -4.32 8.27
CA LYS A 127 -13.32 -5.56 9.05
C LYS A 127 -12.34 -5.44 10.20
N ALA A 128 -11.23 -4.72 10.01
CA ALA A 128 -10.25 -4.47 11.08
C ALA A 128 -10.90 -3.70 12.23
N SER A 129 -11.63 -2.63 11.92
CA SER A 129 -12.34 -1.83 12.92
C SER A 129 -13.46 -2.61 13.62
N GLN A 130 -14.23 -3.42 12.87
CA GLN A 130 -15.32 -4.23 13.43
C GLN A 130 -14.80 -5.33 14.35
N LEU A 131 -13.71 -6.00 13.97
CA LEU A 131 -13.15 -7.13 14.70
C LEU A 131 -12.15 -6.72 15.78
N ALA A 132 -11.72 -5.44 15.83
CA ALA A 132 -10.81 -4.92 16.85
C ALA A 132 -11.39 -4.99 18.28
N ASN A 133 -12.73 -5.03 18.40
CA ASN A 133 -13.46 -5.11 19.68
C ASN A 133 -13.58 -6.54 20.22
N LEU A 134 -13.37 -7.56 19.39
CA LEU A 134 -13.29 -8.93 19.87
C LEU A 134 -12.02 -9.14 20.71
N ASN A 135 -11.98 -10.16 21.53
CA ASN A 135 -10.72 -10.57 22.15
C ASN A 135 -9.86 -11.40 21.16
N LYS A 136 -8.57 -11.58 21.49
CA LYS A 136 -7.59 -12.28 20.64
C LYS A 136 -8.03 -13.71 20.29
N GLU A 137 -8.57 -14.44 21.28
CA GLU A 137 -8.99 -15.84 21.09
C GLU A 137 -10.26 -15.97 20.24
N GLU A 138 -11.21 -15.04 20.35
CA GLU A 138 -12.39 -14.99 19.49
C GLU A 138 -12.02 -14.73 18.02
N ARG A 139 -11.09 -13.81 17.77
CA ARG A 139 -10.54 -13.59 16.42
C ARG A 139 -9.85 -14.84 15.90
N LYS A 140 -8.94 -15.42 16.69
CA LYS A 140 -8.23 -16.66 16.36
C LYS A 140 -9.21 -17.78 15.97
N ARG A 141 -10.22 -18.05 16.81
CA ARG A 141 -11.23 -19.10 16.55
C ARG A 141 -11.94 -18.87 15.23
N LYS A 142 -12.45 -17.66 14.98
CA LYS A 142 -13.11 -17.31 13.72
C LYS A 142 -12.18 -17.53 12.52
N ILE A 143 -10.92 -17.10 12.61
CA ILE A 143 -9.95 -17.28 11.52
C ILE A 143 -9.72 -18.78 11.25
N CYS A 144 -9.55 -19.61 12.28
CA CYS A 144 -9.39 -21.06 12.13
C CYS A 144 -10.59 -21.71 11.43
N GLU A 145 -11.80 -21.34 11.84
CA GLU A 145 -13.05 -21.83 11.23
C GLU A 145 -13.11 -21.52 9.74
N TYR A 146 -12.73 -20.30 9.35
CA TYR A 146 -12.71 -19.92 7.94
C TYR A 146 -11.56 -20.58 7.17
N TYR A 147 -10.37 -20.73 7.75
CA TYR A 147 -9.30 -21.49 7.11
C TYR A 147 -9.70 -22.96 6.90
N SER A 148 -10.38 -23.56 7.87
CA SER A 148 -10.93 -24.91 7.75
C SER A 148 -11.96 -25.01 6.63
N LYS A 149 -12.90 -24.06 6.56
CA LYS A 149 -13.91 -23.99 5.48
C LYS A 149 -13.26 -23.82 4.11
N VAL A 150 -12.30 -22.91 3.97
CA VAL A 150 -11.66 -22.57 2.69
C VAL A 150 -10.75 -23.69 2.20
N MET A 151 -9.95 -24.29 3.09
CA MET A 151 -9.05 -25.39 2.72
C MET A 151 -9.75 -26.75 2.68
N GLY A 152 -10.94 -26.89 3.28
CA GLY A 152 -11.69 -28.14 3.34
C GLY A 152 -11.07 -29.19 4.27
N THR A 153 -10.45 -28.76 5.38
CA THR A 153 -9.79 -29.66 6.35
C THR A 153 -9.92 -29.17 7.79
N GLU A 154 -10.10 -30.10 8.73
CA GLU A 154 -10.11 -29.81 10.17
C GLU A 154 -8.71 -29.50 10.73
N GLU A 155 -7.63 -29.80 10.01
CA GLU A 155 -6.26 -29.47 10.46
C GLU A 155 -6.08 -27.97 10.74
N ALA A 156 -6.79 -27.12 9.98
CA ALA A 156 -6.81 -25.67 10.18
C ALA A 156 -7.46 -25.23 11.51
N LEU A 157 -8.22 -26.10 12.18
CA LEU A 157 -8.81 -25.86 13.50
C LEU A 157 -7.82 -26.06 14.65
N HIS A 158 -6.62 -26.57 14.36
CA HIS A 158 -5.65 -26.98 15.36
C HIS A 158 -4.33 -26.20 15.27
N PRO A 159 -4.34 -24.85 15.38
CA PRO A 159 -3.12 -24.08 15.41
C PRO A 159 -2.33 -24.35 16.69
N VAL A 160 -1.01 -24.42 16.57
CA VAL A 160 -0.10 -24.58 17.71
C VAL A 160 0.28 -23.24 18.34
N HIS A 161 0.14 -22.13 17.59
CA HIS A 161 0.40 -20.78 18.07
C HIS A 161 -0.36 -19.73 17.25
N TYR A 162 -0.59 -18.55 17.83
CA TYR A 162 -1.28 -17.44 17.16
C TYR A 162 -0.71 -16.09 17.59
N GLU A 163 -0.33 -15.29 16.61
CA GLU A 163 0.04 -13.88 16.82
C GLU A 163 -0.78 -12.94 15.98
N GLU A 164 -0.96 -11.72 16.49
CA GLU A 164 -1.60 -10.64 15.74
C GLU A 164 -1.03 -9.28 16.13
N LYS A 165 -1.10 -8.34 15.19
CA LYS A 165 -0.81 -6.93 15.43
C LYS A 165 -1.90 -6.07 14.81
N ASP A 166 -2.62 -5.36 15.68
CA ASP A 166 -3.58 -4.33 15.29
C ASP A 166 -2.85 -3.00 15.14
N TRP A 167 -2.62 -2.59 13.89
CA TRP A 167 -1.88 -1.37 13.58
C TRP A 167 -2.70 -0.09 13.85
N CYS A 168 -4.02 -0.19 13.94
CA CYS A 168 -4.90 0.95 14.24
C CYS A 168 -4.71 1.46 15.68
N LYS A 169 -4.20 0.61 16.57
CA LYS A 169 -3.94 0.94 17.98
C LYS A 169 -2.56 1.58 18.20
N GLU A 170 -1.72 1.65 17.17
CA GLU A 170 -0.37 2.18 17.29
C GLU A 170 -0.36 3.71 17.23
N GLN A 171 -0.22 4.36 18.38
CA GLN A 171 -0.21 5.83 18.45
C GLN A 171 0.92 6.50 17.64
N TYR A 172 2.01 5.77 17.34
CA TYR A 172 3.14 6.27 16.55
C TYR A 172 3.15 5.74 15.10
N SER A 173 2.02 5.18 14.64
CA SER A 173 1.80 4.84 13.23
C SER A 173 0.46 5.39 12.73
N GLY A 174 -0.60 5.28 13.54
CA GLY A 174 -1.97 5.69 13.21
C GLY A 174 -2.77 4.64 12.42
N GLY A 175 -2.09 3.63 11.87
CA GLY A 175 -2.66 2.58 11.03
C GLY A 175 -1.60 2.04 10.07
N CYS A 176 -2.02 1.15 9.15
CA CYS A 176 -1.18 0.58 8.11
C CYS A 176 -1.99 0.21 6.85
N TYR A 177 -1.36 0.03 5.69
CA TYR A 177 0.09 0.17 5.45
C TYR A 177 0.55 1.62 5.40
N THR A 178 -0.28 2.50 4.84
CA THR A 178 0.08 3.88 4.52
C THR A 178 -1.14 4.79 4.64
N ALA A 179 -0.91 6.09 4.51
CA ALA A 179 -1.99 7.06 4.37
C ALA A 179 -2.70 6.92 3.03
N TYR A 180 -4.02 7.13 3.01
CA TYR A 180 -4.79 7.20 1.77
C TYR A 180 -5.35 8.62 1.57
N PHE A 181 -5.64 8.95 0.31
CA PHE A 181 -6.24 10.23 -0.07
C PHE A 181 -7.76 10.08 -0.21
N PRO A 182 -8.56 10.71 0.67
CA PRO A 182 -9.99 10.86 0.43
C PRO A 182 -10.28 11.66 -0.85
N PRO A 183 -11.52 11.61 -1.38
CA PRO A 183 -11.91 12.36 -2.57
C PRO A 183 -11.57 13.85 -2.49
N GLY A 184 -10.97 14.37 -3.56
CA GLY A 184 -10.61 15.79 -3.69
C GLY A 184 -9.31 16.22 -2.99
N ILE A 185 -8.74 15.42 -2.09
CA ILE A 185 -7.58 15.83 -1.29
C ILE A 185 -6.30 15.93 -2.15
N MET A 186 -6.10 14.99 -3.08
CA MET A 186 -4.90 14.96 -3.92
C MET A 186 -4.79 16.22 -4.79
N THR A 187 -5.88 16.63 -5.42
CA THR A 187 -5.89 17.80 -6.32
C THR A 187 -5.83 19.13 -5.57
N GLN A 188 -6.40 19.21 -4.35
CA GLN A 188 -6.38 20.44 -3.55
C GLN A 188 -5.08 20.66 -2.79
N PHE A 189 -4.47 19.58 -2.26
CA PHE A 189 -3.37 19.69 -1.31
C PHE A 189 -2.16 18.78 -1.63
N GLY A 190 -2.29 17.83 -2.56
CA GLY A 190 -1.25 16.82 -2.82
C GLY A 190 0.08 17.40 -3.28
N SER A 191 0.07 18.57 -3.92
CA SER A 191 1.29 19.26 -4.38
C SER A 191 2.26 19.61 -3.25
N VAL A 192 1.78 19.76 -2.01
CA VAL A 192 2.62 20.14 -0.86
C VAL A 192 3.09 18.97 -0.01
N ILE A 193 2.81 17.71 -0.40
CA ILE A 193 3.11 16.54 0.44
C ILE A 193 4.57 16.47 0.87
N ARG A 194 5.47 16.86 -0.04
CA ARG A 194 6.92 16.85 0.16
C ARG A 194 7.61 18.21 0.07
N THR A 195 6.84 19.29 -0.11
CA THR A 195 7.40 20.65 -0.21
C THR A 195 8.01 21.07 1.13
N PRO A 196 9.29 21.49 1.17
CA PRO A 196 9.93 21.96 2.39
C PRO A 196 9.22 23.17 3.00
N VAL A 197 9.28 23.31 4.32
CA VAL A 197 8.80 24.48 5.07
C VAL A 197 9.96 25.08 5.85
N GLY A 198 10.57 26.12 5.28
CA GLY A 198 11.79 26.70 5.82
C GLY A 198 12.94 25.69 5.81
N ARG A 199 13.37 25.23 6.99
CA ARG A 199 14.46 24.25 7.17
C ARG A 199 13.93 22.86 7.57
N LEU A 200 12.62 22.66 7.45
CA LEU A 200 11.95 21.38 7.62
C LEU A 200 11.68 20.72 6.26
N TYR A 201 12.29 19.57 6.04
CA TYR A 201 12.15 18.73 4.86
C TYR A 201 11.31 17.49 5.20
N PHE A 202 10.72 16.85 4.18
CA PHE A 202 9.75 15.77 4.39
C PHE A 202 10.15 14.51 3.64
N ALA A 203 10.43 13.48 4.43
CA ALA A 203 10.59 12.09 4.05
C ALA A 203 9.33 11.31 4.43
N GLY A 204 9.48 10.02 4.75
CA GLY A 204 8.35 9.11 4.96
C GLY A 204 7.82 8.60 3.62
N THR A 205 7.37 7.35 3.61
CA THR A 205 7.00 6.64 2.37
C THR A 205 5.89 7.36 1.60
N GLU A 206 5.03 8.11 2.28
CA GLU A 206 3.95 8.92 1.72
C GLU A 206 4.45 10.06 0.81
N THR A 207 5.73 10.41 0.89
CA THR A 207 6.35 11.46 0.07
C THR A 207 7.13 10.94 -1.13
N ALA A 208 7.24 9.62 -1.27
CA ALA A 208 7.90 8.96 -2.40
C ALA A 208 7.13 9.16 -3.71
N THR A 209 7.82 8.98 -4.82
CA THR A 209 7.23 8.98 -6.18
C THR A 209 7.12 7.58 -6.76
N GLU A 210 7.90 6.63 -6.25
CA GLU A 210 7.83 5.22 -6.60
C GLU A 210 7.58 4.40 -5.34
N TRP A 211 6.69 3.40 -5.46
CA TRP A 211 6.32 2.51 -4.36
C TRP A 211 5.95 3.23 -3.04
N SER A 212 5.30 4.39 -3.14
CA SER A 212 4.78 5.10 -1.97
C SER A 212 3.82 4.19 -1.18
N GLY A 213 4.04 4.12 0.14
CA GLY A 213 3.35 3.21 1.05
C GLY A 213 4.09 1.91 1.35
N TYR A 214 5.27 1.69 0.75
CA TYR A 214 6.12 0.54 0.97
C TYR A 214 7.45 0.93 1.62
N MET A 215 8.22 -0.08 2.03
CA MET A 215 9.60 0.11 2.52
C MET A 215 10.49 0.77 1.45
N GLU A 216 10.29 0.41 0.17
CA GLU A 216 10.97 1.02 -0.98
C GLU A 216 10.76 2.55 -1.02
N GLY A 217 9.49 2.99 -0.99
CA GLY A 217 9.18 4.41 -0.91
C GLY A 217 9.75 5.09 0.34
N ALA A 218 9.89 4.38 1.46
CA ALA A 218 10.51 4.93 2.67
C ALA A 218 12.00 5.24 2.45
N ILE A 219 12.72 4.35 1.75
CA ILE A 219 14.12 4.54 1.37
C ILE A 219 14.22 5.72 0.40
N GLN A 220 13.50 5.68 -0.73
CA GLN A 220 13.52 6.73 -1.74
C GLN A 220 13.25 8.11 -1.13
N ALA A 221 12.20 8.24 -0.31
CA ALA A 221 11.85 9.48 0.35
C ALA A 221 12.90 9.95 1.38
N GLY A 222 13.43 9.02 2.17
CA GLY A 222 14.45 9.30 3.19
C GLY A 222 15.73 9.84 2.57
N GLU A 223 16.24 9.16 1.55
CA GLU A 223 17.45 9.59 0.87
C GLU A 223 17.25 10.89 0.09
N ARG A 224 16.11 11.04 -0.61
CA ARG A 224 15.78 12.28 -1.32
C ARG A 224 15.73 13.47 -0.36
N ALA A 225 15.09 13.35 0.81
CA ALA A 225 15.06 14.41 1.81
C ALA A 225 16.46 14.71 2.39
N ALA A 226 17.31 13.70 2.57
CA ALA A 226 18.71 13.91 2.98
C ALA A 226 19.49 14.68 1.90
N ARG A 227 19.31 14.33 0.62
CA ARG A 227 19.93 15.02 -0.51
C ARG A 227 19.41 16.44 -0.69
N GLU A 228 18.12 16.71 -0.43
CA GLU A 228 17.58 18.07 -0.38
C GLU A 228 18.30 18.93 0.68
N VAL A 229 18.56 18.38 1.87
CA VAL A 229 19.34 19.05 2.92
C VAL A 229 20.80 19.25 2.51
N MET A 230 21.44 18.22 1.94
CA MET A 230 22.83 18.31 1.44
C MET A 230 22.99 19.37 0.35
N CYS A 231 22.04 19.44 -0.59
CA CYS A 231 22.01 20.48 -1.61
C CYS A 231 21.87 21.87 -0.97
N LYS A 232 20.97 22.02 0.02
CA LYS A 232 20.82 23.28 0.73
C LYS A 232 22.07 23.70 1.52
N MET A 233 22.88 22.74 1.95
CA MET A 233 24.19 22.95 2.56
C MET A 233 25.31 23.25 1.55
N GLY A 234 25.04 23.18 0.23
CA GLY A 234 26.03 23.36 -0.82
C GLY A 234 26.97 22.18 -1.03
N LEU A 235 26.59 20.98 -0.56
CA LEU A 235 27.42 19.76 -0.66
C LEU A 235 27.24 19.02 -1.98
N ILE A 236 26.08 19.17 -2.63
CA ILE A 236 25.73 18.54 -3.90
C ILE A 236 24.94 19.52 -4.78
N GLY A 237 24.89 19.25 -6.09
CA GLY A 237 24.05 19.99 -7.05
C GLY A 237 22.56 19.64 -6.93
N GLU A 238 21.69 20.50 -7.48
CA GLU A 238 20.22 20.26 -7.51
C GLU A 238 19.85 19.02 -8.34
N ASP A 239 20.61 18.74 -9.40
CA ASP A 239 20.47 17.57 -10.28
C ASP A 239 20.76 16.25 -9.54
N GLN A 240 21.41 16.31 -8.39
CA GLN A 240 21.76 15.16 -7.57
C GLN A 240 20.73 14.87 -6.47
N ILE A 241 19.64 15.64 -6.36
CA ILE A 241 18.59 15.38 -5.35
C ILE A 241 17.81 14.10 -5.68
N TRP A 242 17.44 13.94 -6.95
CA TRP A 242 16.70 12.79 -7.46
C TRP A 242 17.65 11.89 -8.23
N VAL A 243 17.96 10.74 -7.64
CA VAL A 243 18.91 9.77 -8.19
C VAL A 243 18.14 8.50 -8.55
N PRO A 244 18.21 8.02 -9.80
CA PRO A 244 17.69 6.72 -10.17
C PRO A 244 18.47 5.61 -9.47
N GLU A 245 17.78 4.61 -8.94
CA GLU A 245 18.41 3.43 -8.38
C GLU A 245 18.75 2.43 -9.51
N PRO A 246 19.97 1.88 -9.56
CA PRO A 246 20.29 0.78 -10.45
C PRO A 246 19.38 -0.43 -10.20
N GLU A 247 19.06 -1.18 -11.25
CA GLU A 247 18.25 -2.40 -11.09
C GLU A 247 19.00 -3.45 -10.25
N SER A 248 18.28 -4.13 -9.37
CA SER A 248 18.84 -5.19 -8.53
C SER A 248 19.24 -6.40 -9.38
N GLU A 249 20.48 -6.86 -9.25
CA GLU A 249 20.97 -8.09 -9.89
C GLU A 249 20.37 -9.36 -9.27
N ASP A 250 20.05 -9.31 -7.97
CA ASP A 250 19.51 -10.46 -7.22
C ASP A 250 18.00 -10.64 -7.42
N VAL A 251 17.27 -9.55 -7.69
CA VAL A 251 15.82 -9.54 -7.92
C VAL A 251 15.50 -8.71 -9.16
N PRO A 252 15.84 -9.21 -10.36
CA PRO A 252 15.60 -8.48 -11.61
C PRO A 252 14.10 -8.34 -11.91
N ALA A 253 13.71 -7.21 -12.48
CA ALA A 253 12.34 -6.93 -12.86
C ALA A 253 12.02 -7.59 -14.20
N LEU A 254 11.16 -8.61 -14.18
CA LEU A 254 10.60 -9.14 -15.42
C LEU A 254 9.54 -8.17 -15.98
N PRO A 255 9.55 -7.88 -17.29
CA PRO A 255 8.59 -6.96 -17.88
C PRO A 255 7.16 -7.49 -17.76
N ILE A 256 6.22 -6.62 -17.41
CA ILE A 256 4.79 -6.95 -17.41
C ILE A 256 4.30 -7.04 -18.85
N THR A 257 3.95 -8.24 -19.29
CA THR A 257 3.45 -8.50 -20.63
C THR A 257 1.94 -8.68 -20.65
N THR A 258 1.28 -8.25 -21.73
CA THR A 258 -0.12 -8.59 -22.02
C THR A 258 -0.22 -9.43 -23.27
N THR A 259 -1.27 -10.24 -23.39
CA THR A 259 -1.59 -11.00 -24.61
C THR A 259 -2.32 -10.13 -25.62
N PHE A 260 -2.41 -10.62 -26.86
CA PHE A 260 -3.25 -9.97 -27.88
C PHE A 260 -4.72 -9.89 -27.43
N LEU A 261 -5.25 -10.96 -26.83
CA LEU A 261 -6.64 -11.00 -26.40
C LEU A 261 -6.91 -10.03 -25.24
N GLU A 262 -6.03 -9.95 -24.24
CA GLU A 262 -6.18 -8.99 -23.13
C GLU A 262 -6.24 -7.55 -23.62
N ARG A 263 -5.46 -7.19 -24.64
CA ARG A 263 -5.46 -5.84 -25.21
C ARG A 263 -6.66 -5.53 -26.10
N ASN A 264 -7.23 -6.54 -26.76
CA ASN A 264 -8.19 -6.33 -27.84
C ASN A 264 -9.60 -6.85 -27.53
N LEU A 265 -9.80 -7.63 -26.46
CA LEU A 265 -11.13 -8.02 -26.03
C LEU A 265 -11.93 -6.77 -25.63
N PRO A 266 -13.15 -6.59 -26.15
CA PRO A 266 -13.95 -5.43 -25.83
C PRO A 266 -14.41 -5.47 -24.36
N SER A 267 -14.61 -4.30 -23.76
CA SER A 267 -15.37 -4.20 -22.52
C SER A 267 -16.81 -4.69 -22.72
N ALA A 268 -17.57 -4.94 -21.64
CA ALA A 268 -18.98 -5.34 -21.76
C ALA A 268 -19.81 -4.34 -22.59
N GLN A 269 -19.60 -3.03 -22.41
CA GLN A 269 -20.24 -2.00 -23.24
C GLN A 269 -19.71 -2.01 -24.68
N GLY A 270 -18.41 -2.25 -24.87
CA GLY A 270 -17.82 -2.43 -26.20
C GLY A 270 -18.45 -3.61 -26.94
N LEU A 271 -18.70 -4.72 -26.25
CA LEU A 271 -19.36 -5.90 -26.79
C LEU A 271 -20.82 -5.62 -27.14
N LEU A 272 -21.57 -4.92 -26.26
CA LEU A 272 -22.94 -4.49 -26.57
C LEU A 272 -22.99 -3.53 -27.76
N ARG A 273 -22.01 -2.64 -27.91
CA ARG A 273 -21.89 -1.78 -29.09
C ARG A 273 -21.59 -2.62 -30.33
N LEU A 274 -20.67 -3.59 -30.25
CA LEU A 274 -20.37 -4.49 -31.35
C LEU A 274 -21.60 -5.31 -31.75
N PHE A 275 -22.37 -5.83 -30.80
CA PHE A 275 -23.65 -6.49 -31.07
C PHE A 275 -24.66 -5.53 -31.69
N GLY A 276 -24.74 -4.30 -31.17
CA GLY A 276 -25.52 -3.23 -31.77
C GLY A 276 -25.11 -2.98 -33.21
N TYR A 277 -23.83 -2.85 -33.51
CA TYR A 277 -23.34 -2.65 -34.87
C TYR A 277 -23.57 -3.88 -35.76
N SER A 278 -23.33 -5.11 -35.27
CA SER A 278 -23.55 -6.33 -36.06
C SER A 278 -25.04 -6.61 -36.29
N ALA A 279 -25.92 -6.23 -35.37
CA ALA A 279 -27.37 -6.39 -35.49
C ALA A 279 -28.03 -5.23 -36.26
N PHE A 280 -27.50 -4.00 -36.15
CA PHE A 280 -28.09 -2.78 -36.70
C PHE A 280 -27.49 -2.38 -38.06
N PHE A 281 -26.23 -2.71 -38.35
CA PHE A 281 -25.75 -2.74 -39.74
C PHE A 281 -26.08 -4.08 -40.38
N ALA A 282 -27.20 -4.09 -41.11
CA ALA A 282 -27.37 -4.49 -42.51
C ALA A 282 -26.62 -5.73 -43.11
N THR A 283 -25.59 -6.32 -42.54
CA THR A 283 -24.89 -7.46 -43.17
C THR A 283 -25.70 -8.75 -43.06
N VAL A 284 -26.31 -9.03 -41.92
CA VAL A 284 -27.25 -10.16 -41.81
C VAL A 284 -28.62 -9.76 -42.35
N ALA A 285 -29.20 -8.65 -41.90
CA ALA A 285 -30.55 -8.26 -42.35
C ALA A 285 -30.60 -7.80 -43.81
N ALA A 286 -29.73 -6.87 -44.22
CA ALA A 286 -29.67 -6.46 -45.63
C ALA A 286 -28.98 -7.50 -46.51
N GLY A 287 -28.06 -8.33 -45.99
CA GLY A 287 -27.58 -9.52 -46.72
C GLY A 287 -28.68 -10.55 -46.97
N VAL A 288 -29.54 -10.83 -45.99
CA VAL A 288 -30.73 -11.68 -46.14
C VAL A 288 -31.74 -11.06 -47.11
N ILE A 289 -31.99 -9.74 -47.04
CA ILE A 289 -32.88 -9.04 -47.98
C ILE A 289 -32.31 -9.05 -49.39
N ALA A 290 -31.01 -8.78 -49.55
CA ALA A 290 -30.32 -8.79 -50.84
C ALA A 290 -30.29 -10.19 -51.44
N PHE A 291 -30.07 -11.23 -50.63
CA PHE A 291 -30.18 -12.63 -51.03
C PHE A 291 -31.61 -12.99 -51.47
N ARG A 292 -32.63 -12.64 -50.67
CA ARG A 292 -34.05 -12.91 -51.01
C ARG A 292 -34.55 -12.14 -52.24
N ARG A 293 -33.99 -10.97 -52.52
CA ARG A 293 -34.32 -10.15 -53.70
C ARG A 293 -33.41 -10.44 -54.91
N GLY A 294 -32.51 -11.42 -54.82
CA GLY A 294 -31.67 -11.87 -55.93
C GLY A 294 -30.49 -10.95 -56.28
N TYR A 295 -30.17 -9.97 -55.42
CA TYR A 295 -29.01 -9.08 -55.59
C TYR A 295 -27.69 -9.73 -55.17
N VAL A 296 -27.75 -10.85 -54.45
CA VAL A 296 -26.59 -11.70 -54.11
C VAL A 296 -26.95 -13.13 -54.51
N ALA A 297 -26.31 -13.66 -55.55
CA ALA A 297 -26.48 -15.03 -56.01
C ALA A 297 -25.31 -15.91 -55.51
N PHE A 298 -25.61 -17.13 -55.03
CA PHE A 298 -24.56 -18.12 -54.81
C PHE A 298 -24.11 -18.65 -56.17
N ASN A 299 -22.92 -18.23 -56.59
CA ASN A 299 -22.28 -18.84 -57.76
C ASN A 299 -21.75 -20.21 -57.31
N SER A 300 -22.41 -21.29 -57.72
CA SER A 300 -22.01 -22.68 -57.40
C SER A 300 -20.82 -23.20 -58.23
N ASN A 301 -20.01 -22.30 -58.80
CA ASN A 301 -18.84 -22.64 -59.61
C ASN A 301 -17.52 -22.46 -58.84
N PHE A 302 -17.36 -23.20 -57.74
CA PHE A 302 -16.03 -23.55 -57.25
C PHE A 302 -15.86 -25.07 -57.42
N LYS A 303 -15.20 -25.45 -58.53
CA LYS A 303 -14.40 -26.67 -58.62
C LYS A 303 -12.98 -26.33 -58.20
#